data_AF-A0A7R9PMB5-F1
#
_entry.id   AF-A0A7R9PMB5-F1
#
_cell.length_a   1.000
_cell.length_b   1.000
_cell.length_c   1.000
_cell.angle_alpha   90.00
_cell.angle_beta   90.00
_cell.angle_gamma   90.00
#
_symmetry.space_group_name_H-M   'P 1'
#
loop_
_entity.id
_entity.type
_entity.pdbx_description
1 polymer ?
#
loop_
_entity_poly.entity_id
_entity_poly.type
_entity_poly.pdbx_seq_one_letter_code
_entity_poly.pdbx_strand_id
1 'polypeptide(L)'
;MMLLTVYVILKGAEYNANNTEVLDPYTRPENPYSQRMEVCVDSVVSAVNASRGGASRLELCVALSEGGLTPTPGLLEIVKSCVHIPVFVMLRPRPGADFVYSPEEARIIKCDAAVLKKHGADGFVFGALTASGLIDEILCKDIVEIVAPLPVTFHRAIDVVRNPVGSMETIIQLGFTRILTSGGERTAYAGLQIIRELMVASMGRITIVPASGINSDNLGPILEVTGAREFHVSGRVPLKISWNQSKCKMGTGDDDTIYVTSYDVVARFCGNIVKVEGKEKEETSNDWKGKRVLSIDGSYALAVVNRLCHAPLDIMAQGSFKVGTSRAPTPSPTRGGVIQIRPDTWGGEN
;
A
#
# COMPACT_ATOMS: atom_id res chain seq x y z
N MET A 1 33.76 27.70 -15.05
CA MET A 1 34.33 27.53 -13.69
C MET A 1 33.46 26.52 -12.94
N MET A 2 34.13 25.52 -12.36
CA MET A 2 33.63 24.35 -11.59
C MET A 2 32.78 23.32 -12.34
N LEU A 3 33.49 22.40 -13.02
CA LEU A 3 33.08 21.01 -13.25
C LEU A 3 33.04 20.28 -11.91
N LEU A 4 31.93 19.59 -11.59
CA LEU A 4 31.90 18.57 -10.55
C LEU A 4 31.93 17.20 -11.23
N THR A 5 33.10 16.58 -11.19
CA THR A 5 33.40 15.24 -11.70
C THR A 5 32.75 14.18 -10.80
N VAL A 6 31.86 13.35 -11.35
CA VAL A 6 31.45 12.09 -10.72
C VAL A 6 32.05 10.94 -11.53
N TYR A 7 33.09 10.34 -10.95
CA TYR A 7 33.75 9.13 -11.44
C TYR A 7 32.87 7.93 -11.08
N VAL A 8 32.39 7.18 -12.08
CA VAL A 8 31.91 5.80 -11.88
C VAL A 8 32.74 4.90 -12.78
N ILE A 9 33.53 4.04 -12.15
CA ILE A 9 34.41 3.06 -12.78
C ILE A 9 33.52 1.97 -13.39
N LEU A 10 33.42 1.94 -14.72
CA LEU A 10 32.90 0.80 -15.47
C LEU A 10 34.09 0.01 -15.99
N LYS A 11 34.34 -1.19 -15.43
CA LYS A 11 35.16 -2.20 -16.08
C LYS A 11 34.31 -3.44 -16.34
N GLY A 12 34.16 -3.75 -17.63
CA GLY A 12 34.01 -5.11 -18.13
C GLY A 12 32.59 -5.65 -18.21
N ALA A 13 31.90 -5.38 -19.32
CA ALA A 13 30.98 -6.34 -19.92
C ALA A 13 30.98 -6.10 -21.44
N GLU A 14 31.44 -7.11 -22.18
CA GLU A 14 31.51 -7.12 -23.64
C GLU A 14 30.09 -7.11 -24.24
N TYR A 15 29.90 -6.25 -25.23
CA TYR A 15 28.64 -6.07 -25.96
C TYR A 15 28.56 -7.09 -27.10
N ASN A 16 27.62 -8.03 -27.04
CA ASN A 16 27.31 -8.93 -28.16
C ASN A 16 26.03 -8.46 -28.87
N ALA A 17 26.17 -8.03 -30.12
CA ALA A 17 25.22 -7.18 -30.85
C ALA A 17 24.11 -7.91 -31.62
N ASN A 18 23.75 -9.15 -31.27
CA ASN A 18 22.92 -10.00 -32.15
C ASN A 18 21.64 -10.59 -31.52
N ASN A 19 20.95 -9.88 -30.63
CA ASN A 19 19.56 -10.23 -30.30
C ASN A 19 18.77 -9.01 -29.81
N THR A 20 18.22 -8.22 -30.72
CA THR A 20 17.26 -7.14 -30.40
C THR A 20 15.85 -7.71 -30.27
N GLU A 21 15.61 -8.48 -29.22
CA GLU A 21 14.30 -8.42 -28.55
C GLU A 21 14.47 -7.48 -27.37
N VAL A 22 13.92 -6.28 -27.48
CA VAL A 22 13.78 -5.37 -26.34
C VAL A 22 12.75 -6.02 -25.42
N LEU A 23 13.21 -6.81 -24.45
CA LEU A 23 12.36 -7.29 -23.37
C LEU A 23 11.79 -6.06 -22.66
N ASP A 24 10.47 -5.88 -22.73
CA ASP A 24 9.77 -4.86 -21.99
C ASP A 24 10.06 -5.08 -20.48
N PRO A 25 10.66 -4.12 -19.76
CA PRO A 25 10.93 -4.28 -18.32
C PRO A 25 9.65 -4.41 -17.48
N TYR A 26 8.46 -4.28 -18.09
CA TYR A 26 7.15 -4.51 -17.51
C TYR A 26 6.50 -5.84 -17.92
N THR A 27 7.15 -6.65 -18.76
CA THR A 27 6.65 -8.00 -19.05
C THR A 27 6.80 -8.88 -17.82
N ARG A 28 5.66 -9.07 -17.15
CA ARG A 28 5.46 -10.01 -16.05
C ARG A 28 5.96 -11.39 -16.53
N PRO A 29 6.87 -12.07 -15.81
CA PRO A 29 7.01 -13.51 -16.03
C PRO A 29 5.63 -14.10 -15.76
N GLU A 30 5.01 -14.74 -16.76
CA GLU A 30 3.74 -15.43 -16.56
C GLU A 30 3.90 -16.37 -15.37
N ASN A 31 3.35 -15.96 -14.24
CA ASN A 31 3.38 -16.72 -13.01
C ASN A 31 2.08 -17.54 -13.01
N PRO A 32 2.14 -18.86 -13.25
CA PRO A 32 0.96 -19.71 -13.34
C PRO A 32 0.27 -19.97 -11.98
N TYR A 33 0.71 -19.34 -10.88
CA TYR A 33 0.29 -19.67 -9.52
C TYR A 33 -0.70 -18.62 -8.96
N SER A 34 -1.92 -19.06 -8.61
CA SER A 34 -3.15 -18.25 -8.53
C SER A 34 -3.41 -17.52 -7.20
N GLN A 35 -2.42 -17.42 -6.31
CA GLN A 35 -2.61 -16.74 -5.02
C GLN A 35 -2.34 -15.24 -5.12
N ARG A 36 -3.33 -14.42 -4.72
CA ARG A 36 -3.27 -12.95 -4.87
C ARG A 36 -2.72 -12.32 -3.60
N MET A 37 -1.42 -12.05 -3.61
CA MET A 37 -0.74 -11.29 -2.57
C MET A 37 -1.16 -9.82 -2.60
N GLU A 38 -1.68 -9.32 -1.49
CA GLU A 38 -1.91 -7.91 -1.24
C GLU A 38 -0.82 -7.36 -0.29
N VAL A 39 -0.30 -6.18 -0.62
CA VAL A 39 0.73 -5.52 0.20
C VAL A 39 0.26 -4.15 0.65
N CYS A 40 0.28 -3.87 1.96
CA CYS A 40 0.05 -2.52 2.46
C CYS A 40 1.27 -1.62 2.27
N VAL A 41 1.04 -0.43 1.73
CA VAL A 41 2.07 0.53 1.36
C VAL A 41 1.67 1.94 1.76
N ASP A 42 2.66 2.77 2.07
CA ASP A 42 2.49 4.15 2.56
C ASP A 42 3.30 5.19 1.77
N SER A 43 3.95 4.78 0.68
CA SER A 43 4.74 5.65 -0.17
C SER A 43 4.81 5.12 -1.60
N VAL A 44 5.19 5.99 -2.54
CA VAL A 44 5.43 5.64 -3.94
C VAL A 44 6.54 4.60 -4.07
N VAL A 45 7.61 4.73 -3.30
CA VAL A 45 8.72 3.77 -3.29
C VAL A 45 8.24 2.40 -2.83
N SER A 46 7.49 2.35 -1.72
CA SER A 46 6.89 1.11 -1.22
C SER A 46 5.95 0.47 -2.25
N ALA A 47 5.11 1.26 -2.93
CA ALA A 47 4.20 0.79 -3.98
C ALA A 47 4.93 0.19 -5.18
N VAL A 48 5.96 0.86 -5.69
CA VAL A 48 6.79 0.36 -6.81
C VAL A 48 7.53 -0.91 -6.42
N ASN A 49 8.13 -0.94 -5.22
CA ASN A 49 8.83 -2.12 -4.73
C ASN A 49 7.89 -3.32 -4.58
N ALA A 50 6.70 -3.11 -4.01
CA ALA A 50 5.69 -4.15 -3.87
C ALA A 50 5.23 -4.69 -5.23
N SER A 51 4.91 -3.80 -6.17
CA SER A 51 4.47 -4.18 -7.51
C SER A 51 5.55 -5.00 -8.24
N ARG A 52 6.81 -4.53 -8.24
CA ARG A 52 7.94 -5.25 -8.85
C ARG A 52 8.22 -6.58 -8.16
N GLY A 53 8.04 -6.65 -6.83
CA GLY A 53 8.22 -7.86 -6.05
C GLY A 53 7.15 -8.92 -6.31
N GLY A 54 6.12 -8.64 -7.11
CA GLY A 54 5.08 -9.60 -7.48
C GLY A 54 3.77 -9.45 -6.70
N ALA A 55 3.56 -8.33 -6.00
CA ALA A 55 2.26 -8.02 -5.43
C ALA A 55 1.19 -8.00 -6.52
N SER A 56 0.06 -8.64 -6.26
CA SER A 56 -1.09 -8.65 -7.19
C SER A 56 -2.02 -7.47 -6.97
N ARG A 57 -1.93 -6.82 -5.80
CA ARG A 57 -2.74 -5.67 -5.39
C ARG A 57 -2.02 -4.90 -4.28
N LEU A 58 -2.28 -3.61 -4.21
CA LEU A 58 -1.81 -2.74 -3.12
C LEU A 58 -2.98 -2.31 -2.25
N GLU A 59 -2.73 -2.20 -0.95
CA GLU A 59 -3.55 -1.40 -0.03
C GLU A 59 -2.76 -0.12 0.30
N LEU A 60 -3.24 1.02 -0.18
CA LEU A 60 -2.63 2.32 0.07
C LEU A 60 -3.17 2.93 1.37
N CYS A 61 -2.25 3.20 2.27
CA CYS A 61 -2.48 3.76 3.59
C CYS A 61 -1.54 4.95 3.83
N VAL A 62 -1.73 5.65 4.94
CA VAL A 62 -0.67 6.40 5.63
C VAL A 62 -0.61 5.98 7.09
N ALA A 63 0.42 6.42 7.83
CA ALA A 63 0.56 6.13 9.27
C ALA A 63 0.37 4.63 9.61
N LEU A 64 1.07 3.76 8.88
CA LEU A 64 0.99 2.30 9.10
C LEU A 64 1.43 1.86 10.51
N SER A 65 2.20 2.68 11.24
CA SER A 65 2.49 2.48 12.68
C SER A 65 1.24 2.51 13.55
N GLU A 66 0.20 3.22 13.10
CA GLU A 66 -1.12 3.34 13.75
C GLU A 66 -2.16 2.34 13.21
N GLY A 67 -1.70 1.36 12.42
CA GLY A 67 -2.56 0.37 11.76
C GLY A 67 -3.16 0.83 10.43
N GLY A 68 -2.69 1.95 9.86
CA GLY A 68 -3.12 2.46 8.56
C GLY A 68 -4.30 3.44 8.67
N LEU A 69 -4.14 4.61 8.05
CA LEU A 69 -5.12 5.68 7.96
C LEU A 69 -5.36 6.07 6.49
N THR A 70 -6.42 6.86 6.25
CA THR A 70 -6.77 7.38 4.92
C THR A 70 -5.60 8.14 4.28
N PRO A 71 -5.11 7.74 3.08
CA PRO A 71 -4.06 8.46 2.39
C PRO A 71 -4.57 9.75 1.74
N THR A 72 -3.65 10.63 1.37
CA THR A 72 -3.99 11.84 0.63
C THR A 72 -4.27 11.54 -0.85
N PRO A 73 -5.13 12.33 -1.54
CA PRO A 73 -5.35 12.18 -2.98
C PRO A 73 -4.07 12.30 -3.80
N GLY A 74 -3.16 13.21 -3.43
CA GLY A 74 -1.89 13.36 -4.13
C GLY A 74 -1.00 12.12 -4.04
N LEU A 75 -1.00 11.40 -2.90
CA LEU A 75 -0.27 10.13 -2.82
C LEU A 75 -0.88 9.09 -3.76
N LEU A 76 -2.21 8.97 -3.79
CA LEU A 76 -2.92 8.05 -4.68
C LEU A 76 -2.61 8.33 -6.16
N GLU A 77 -2.69 9.58 -6.60
CA GLU A 77 -2.43 9.96 -8.00
C GLU A 77 -1.01 9.57 -8.43
N ILE A 78 -0.01 9.90 -7.62
CA ILE A 78 1.38 9.57 -7.96
C ILE A 78 1.60 8.05 -7.95
N VAL A 79 1.04 7.32 -6.98
CA VAL A 79 1.10 5.85 -6.97
C VAL A 79 0.47 5.27 -8.25
N LYS A 80 -0.74 5.72 -8.61
CA LYS A 80 -1.45 5.27 -9.82
C LYS A 80 -0.69 5.58 -11.11
N SER A 81 0.12 6.63 -11.14
CA SER A 81 1.00 6.92 -12.29
C SER A 81 2.24 6.01 -12.37
N CYS A 82 2.59 5.31 -11.28
CA CYS A 82 3.82 4.52 -11.16
C CYS A 82 3.60 2.99 -11.18
N VAL A 83 2.36 2.52 -10.94
CA VAL A 83 2.04 1.08 -10.88
C VAL A 83 0.77 0.76 -11.67
N HIS A 84 0.69 -0.45 -12.22
CA HIS A 84 -0.45 -0.91 -13.04
C HIS A 84 -1.33 -1.95 -12.34
N ILE A 85 -0.94 -2.44 -11.16
CA ILE A 85 -1.77 -3.34 -10.36
C ILE A 85 -2.86 -2.56 -9.62
N PRO A 86 -3.99 -3.21 -9.24
CA PRO A 86 -5.06 -2.54 -8.50
C PRO A 86 -4.56 -1.93 -7.18
N VAL A 87 -5.03 -0.72 -6.88
CA VAL A 87 -4.73 0.05 -5.66
C VAL A 87 -6.02 0.27 -4.90
N PHE A 88 -6.15 -0.45 -3.79
CA PHE A 88 -7.24 -0.27 -2.83
C PHE A 88 -6.85 0.78 -1.81
N VAL A 89 -7.80 1.59 -1.37
CA VAL A 89 -7.50 2.74 -0.50
C VAL A 89 -8.18 2.59 0.85
N MET A 90 -7.40 2.77 1.92
CA MET A 90 -7.91 2.79 3.29
C MET A 90 -8.84 3.98 3.52
N LEU A 91 -9.96 3.75 4.20
CA LEU A 91 -10.85 4.77 4.74
C LEU A 91 -10.83 4.64 6.27
N ARG A 92 -9.95 5.38 6.93
CA ARG A 92 -9.85 5.38 8.39
C ARG A 92 -9.28 6.72 8.86
N PRO A 93 -10.09 7.58 9.50
CA PRO A 93 -9.71 8.98 9.74
C PRO A 93 -8.75 9.14 10.93
N ARG A 94 -8.70 8.17 11.85
CA ARG A 94 -7.86 8.24 13.05
C ARG A 94 -7.42 6.85 13.57
N PRO A 95 -6.39 6.81 14.44
CA PRO A 95 -6.04 5.61 15.20
C PRO A 95 -7.14 5.19 16.19
N GLY A 96 -6.97 4.00 16.77
CA GLY A 96 -7.92 3.38 17.70
C GLY A 96 -8.47 2.06 17.18
N ALA A 97 -8.74 1.13 18.10
CA ALA A 97 -9.32 -0.18 17.80
C ALA A 97 -10.83 -0.23 18.09
N ASP A 98 -11.46 0.91 18.39
CA ASP A 98 -12.89 1.01 18.62
C ASP A 98 -13.69 0.93 17.31
N PHE A 99 -13.22 1.61 16.25
CA PHE A 99 -13.92 1.77 14.97
C PHE A 99 -15.35 2.32 15.12
N VAL A 100 -15.61 3.06 16.20
CA VAL A 100 -16.88 3.73 16.48
C VAL A 100 -16.70 5.20 16.12
N TYR A 101 -17.30 5.61 15.00
CA TYR A 101 -17.08 6.94 14.45
C TYR A 101 -18.15 7.94 14.91
N SER A 102 -17.72 9.15 15.26
CA SER A 102 -18.66 10.26 15.48
C SER A 102 -19.40 10.63 14.18
N PRO A 103 -20.51 11.37 14.25
CA PRO A 103 -21.18 11.89 13.06
C PRO A 103 -20.26 12.72 12.15
N GLU A 104 -19.36 13.51 12.73
CA GLU A 104 -18.37 14.31 12.00
C GLU A 104 -17.30 13.43 11.34
N GLU A 105 -16.82 12.40 12.04
CA GLU A 105 -15.87 11.42 11.49
C GLU A 105 -16.51 10.63 10.34
N ALA A 106 -17.76 10.19 10.49
CA ALA A 106 -18.53 9.55 9.43
C ALA A 106 -18.67 10.47 8.20
N ARG A 107 -18.89 11.78 8.41
CA ARG A 107 -18.93 12.76 7.31
C ARG A 107 -17.57 12.90 6.63
N ILE A 108 -16.47 12.92 7.37
CA ILE A 108 -15.10 12.95 6.83
C ILE A 108 -14.85 11.72 5.96
N ILE A 109 -15.15 10.52 6.47
CA ILE A 109 -14.99 9.25 5.75
C ILE A 109 -15.75 9.26 4.42
N LYS A 110 -17.01 9.71 4.42
CA LYS A 110 -17.83 9.82 3.21
C LYS A 110 -17.26 10.81 2.19
N CYS A 111 -16.76 11.96 2.66
CA CYS A 111 -16.10 12.94 1.80
C CYS A 111 -14.82 12.36 1.18
N ASP A 112 -13.97 11.73 1.98
CA ASP A 112 -12.73 11.11 1.51
C ASP A 112 -12.99 10.00 0.50
N ALA A 113 -13.99 9.14 0.76
CA ALA A 113 -14.41 8.09 -0.17
C ALA A 113 -14.78 8.64 -1.55
N ALA A 114 -15.59 9.71 -1.60
CA ALA A 114 -15.98 10.36 -2.84
C ALA A 114 -14.78 11.00 -3.57
N VAL A 115 -13.88 11.65 -2.83
CA VAL A 115 -12.68 12.29 -3.38
C VAL A 115 -11.74 11.21 -3.96
N LEU A 116 -11.34 10.22 -3.16
CA LEU A 116 -10.38 9.19 -3.57
C LEU A 116 -10.90 8.34 -4.73
N LYS A 117 -12.21 8.13 -4.83
CA LYS A 117 -12.84 7.49 -6.00
C LYS A 117 -12.60 8.30 -7.26
N LYS A 118 -12.79 9.63 -7.20
CA LYS A 118 -12.53 10.54 -8.32
C LYS A 118 -11.06 10.56 -8.73
N HIS A 119 -10.15 10.31 -7.79
CA HIS A 119 -8.70 10.24 -8.02
C HIS A 119 -8.18 8.85 -8.45
N GLY A 120 -9.08 7.90 -8.75
CA GLY A 120 -8.72 6.65 -9.43
C GLY A 120 -8.41 5.47 -8.52
N ALA A 121 -8.95 5.44 -7.30
CA ALA A 121 -8.94 4.22 -6.48
C ALA A 121 -9.62 3.06 -7.23
N ASP A 122 -9.05 1.85 -7.16
CA ASP A 122 -9.62 0.64 -7.79
C ASP A 122 -10.51 -0.16 -6.83
N GLY A 123 -10.51 0.21 -5.55
CA GLY A 123 -11.27 -0.40 -4.48
C GLY A 123 -11.02 0.31 -3.15
N PHE A 124 -11.76 -0.06 -2.12
CA PHE A 124 -11.68 0.58 -0.80
C PHE A 124 -11.55 -0.44 0.32
N VAL A 125 -10.95 -0.01 1.42
CA VAL A 125 -10.82 -0.80 2.65
C VAL A 125 -11.42 0.01 3.79
N PHE A 126 -12.46 -0.52 4.42
CA PHE A 126 -13.24 0.19 5.43
C PHE A 126 -13.84 -0.77 6.47
N GLY A 127 -14.21 -0.28 7.63
CA GLY A 127 -15.10 -1.00 8.54
C GLY A 127 -15.49 -0.11 9.71
N ALA A 128 -16.75 -0.19 10.12
CA ALA A 128 -17.27 0.58 11.24
C ALA A 128 -18.05 -0.33 12.18
N LEU A 129 -17.95 -0.01 13.47
CA LEU A 129 -18.63 -0.69 14.55
C LEU A 129 -19.49 0.30 15.33
N THR A 130 -20.53 -0.23 15.95
CA THR A 130 -21.34 0.46 16.94
C THR A 130 -20.68 0.36 18.32
N ALA A 131 -21.08 1.22 19.26
CA ALA A 131 -20.60 1.17 20.64
C ALA A 131 -20.89 -0.16 21.37
N SER A 132 -21.82 -0.97 20.86
CA SER A 132 -22.12 -2.32 21.37
C SER A 132 -21.23 -3.42 20.77
N GLY A 133 -20.32 -3.08 19.86
CA GLY A 133 -19.41 -4.01 19.19
C GLY A 133 -20.07 -4.79 18.03
N LEU A 134 -21.19 -4.30 17.51
CA LEU A 134 -21.84 -4.80 16.28
C LEU A 134 -21.39 -3.99 15.06
N ILE A 135 -21.59 -4.52 13.85
CA ILE A 135 -21.32 -3.78 12.61
C ILE A 135 -22.22 -2.53 12.55
N ASP A 136 -21.65 -1.38 12.23
CA ASP A 136 -22.43 -0.18 11.91
C ASP A 136 -22.97 -0.31 10.47
N GLU A 137 -24.15 -0.93 10.35
CA GLU A 137 -24.77 -1.22 9.07
C GLU A 137 -25.08 0.04 8.25
N ILE A 138 -25.46 1.15 8.92
CA ILE A 138 -25.82 2.40 8.25
C ILE A 138 -24.59 2.99 7.58
N LEU A 139 -23.52 3.22 8.35
CA LEU A 139 -22.31 3.82 7.81
C LEU A 139 -21.63 2.90 6.79
N CYS A 140 -21.60 1.59 7.04
CA CYS A 140 -21.03 0.63 6.10
C CYS A 140 -21.80 0.61 4.77
N LYS A 141 -23.14 0.62 4.80
CA LYS A 141 -23.97 0.69 3.60
C LYS A 141 -23.74 1.98 2.81
N ASP A 142 -23.71 3.11 3.50
CA ASP A 142 -23.46 4.42 2.86
C ASP A 142 -22.12 4.42 2.11
N ILE A 143 -21.06 3.86 2.71
CA ILE A 143 -19.74 3.80 2.06
C ILE A 143 -19.76 2.88 0.84
N VAL A 144 -20.35 1.68 0.93
CA VAL A 144 -20.49 0.78 -0.21
C VAL A 144 -21.23 1.45 -1.37
N GLU A 145 -22.32 2.18 -1.08
CA GLU A 145 -23.09 2.90 -2.10
C GLU A 145 -22.32 4.07 -2.71
N ILE A 146 -21.61 4.86 -1.90
CA ILE A 146 -20.79 6.00 -2.38
C ILE A 146 -19.70 5.53 -3.35
N VAL A 147 -19.04 4.41 -3.04
CA VAL A 147 -17.89 3.94 -3.83
C VAL A 147 -18.27 2.99 -4.98
N ALA A 148 -19.52 2.51 -5.03
CA ALA A 148 -20.02 1.65 -6.10
C ALA A 148 -19.70 2.22 -7.51
N PRO A 149 -19.28 1.40 -8.49
CA PRO A 149 -19.26 -0.07 -8.46
C PRO A 149 -17.97 -0.68 -7.92
N LEU A 150 -17.11 0.09 -7.24
CA LEU A 150 -15.80 -0.39 -6.81
C LEU A 150 -15.93 -1.38 -5.63
N PRO A 151 -15.10 -2.45 -5.60
CA PRO A 151 -15.11 -3.43 -4.53
C PRO A 151 -14.67 -2.81 -3.19
N VAL A 152 -15.28 -3.26 -2.11
CA VAL A 152 -14.92 -2.88 -0.73
C VAL A 152 -14.48 -4.11 0.06
N THR A 153 -13.39 -3.95 0.81
CA THR A 153 -12.86 -4.91 1.79
C THR A 153 -13.24 -4.45 3.19
N PHE A 154 -13.88 -5.31 3.98
CA PHE A 154 -14.11 -5.04 5.39
C PHE A 154 -12.81 -5.28 6.15
N HIS A 155 -12.23 -4.25 6.75
CA HIS A 155 -10.90 -4.35 7.36
C HIS A 155 -10.92 -5.06 8.72
N ARG A 156 -9.80 -4.99 9.45
CA ARG A 156 -9.59 -5.68 10.75
C ARG A 156 -10.48 -5.24 11.91
N ALA A 157 -11.45 -4.35 11.71
CA ALA A 157 -12.54 -4.14 12.69
C ALA A 157 -13.29 -5.44 13.01
N ILE A 158 -13.32 -6.43 12.11
CA ILE A 158 -13.92 -7.72 12.43
C ILE A 158 -13.16 -8.46 13.55
N ASP A 159 -11.87 -8.18 13.74
CA ASP A 159 -11.04 -8.87 14.74
C ASP A 159 -11.37 -8.43 16.19
N VAL A 160 -12.16 -7.35 16.38
CA VAL A 160 -12.55 -6.88 17.72
C VAL A 160 -14.03 -7.12 18.04
N VAL A 161 -14.78 -7.76 17.14
CA VAL A 161 -16.18 -8.11 17.37
C VAL A 161 -16.30 -9.40 18.19
N ARG A 162 -17.41 -9.56 18.92
CA ARG A 162 -17.62 -10.74 19.79
C ARG A 162 -17.95 -12.02 19.01
N ASN A 163 -18.64 -11.89 17.88
CA ASN A 163 -19.06 -13.02 17.05
C ASN A 163 -18.67 -12.77 15.58
N PRO A 164 -17.42 -13.05 15.18
CA PRO A 164 -16.95 -12.79 13.82
C PRO A 164 -17.78 -13.49 12.72
N VAL A 165 -18.20 -14.74 12.95
CA VAL A 165 -18.99 -15.51 11.98
C VAL A 165 -20.38 -14.89 11.78
N GLY A 166 -21.04 -14.47 12.86
CA GLY A 166 -22.32 -13.76 12.76
C GLY A 166 -22.17 -12.41 12.05
N SER A 167 -21.14 -11.63 12.42
CA SER A 167 -20.85 -10.34 11.80
C SER A 167 -20.52 -10.45 10.31
N MET A 168 -19.90 -11.55 9.87
CA MET A 168 -19.61 -11.80 8.46
C MET A 168 -20.89 -11.85 7.60
N GLU A 169 -21.99 -12.42 8.10
CA GLU A 169 -23.25 -12.46 7.35
C GLU A 169 -23.79 -11.04 7.09
N THR A 170 -23.73 -10.17 8.08
CA THR A 170 -24.06 -8.75 7.92
C THR A 170 -23.14 -8.08 6.89
N ILE A 171 -21.83 -8.34 6.96
CA ILE A 171 -20.85 -7.78 6.02
C ILE A 171 -21.15 -8.22 4.57
N ILE A 172 -21.54 -9.49 4.36
CA ILE A 172 -21.95 -10.01 3.04
C ILE A 172 -23.20 -9.28 2.54
N GLN A 173 -24.22 -9.13 3.39
CA GLN A 173 -25.48 -8.47 3.02
C GLN A 173 -25.29 -6.99 2.64
N LEU A 174 -24.32 -6.32 3.27
CA LEU A 174 -23.96 -4.94 2.96
C LEU A 174 -23.21 -4.78 1.63
N GLY A 175 -22.77 -5.88 0.99
CA GLY A 175 -22.14 -5.85 -0.33
C GLY A 175 -20.61 -5.79 -0.31
N PHE A 176 -19.97 -6.08 0.82
CA PHE A 176 -18.51 -6.22 0.85
C PHE A 176 -18.07 -7.49 0.10
N THR A 177 -16.91 -7.39 -0.54
CA THR A 177 -16.37 -8.47 -1.40
C THR A 177 -15.26 -9.26 -0.72
N ARG A 178 -14.63 -8.67 0.30
CA ARG A 178 -13.48 -9.23 1.01
C ARG A 178 -13.55 -8.88 2.51
N ILE A 179 -12.96 -9.72 3.36
CA ILE A 179 -12.74 -9.45 4.80
C ILE A 179 -11.26 -9.64 5.12
N LEU A 180 -10.63 -8.63 5.71
CA LEU A 180 -9.27 -8.69 6.25
C LEU A 180 -9.32 -9.07 7.73
N THR A 181 -8.67 -10.15 8.13
CA THR A 181 -8.78 -10.68 9.50
C THR A 181 -7.52 -11.39 9.98
N SER A 182 -7.22 -11.27 11.27
CA SER A 182 -6.26 -12.11 11.99
C SER A 182 -6.93 -13.21 12.81
N GLY A 183 -8.23 -13.44 12.62
CA GLY A 183 -9.03 -14.39 13.39
C GLY A 183 -9.33 -13.92 14.82
N GLY A 184 -9.38 -12.61 15.06
CA GLY A 184 -9.55 -12.06 16.41
C GLY A 184 -8.29 -12.11 17.29
N GLU A 185 -7.16 -12.54 16.74
CA GLU A 185 -5.90 -12.72 17.47
C GLU A 185 -4.82 -11.70 17.08
N ARG A 186 -3.71 -11.67 17.81
CA ARG A 186 -2.59 -10.75 17.50
C ARG A 186 -2.00 -10.97 16.10
N THR A 187 -1.97 -12.21 15.63
CA THR A 187 -1.44 -12.60 14.30
C THR A 187 -2.39 -13.60 13.64
N ALA A 188 -2.40 -13.65 12.31
CA ALA A 188 -3.17 -14.64 11.56
C ALA A 188 -2.83 -16.09 11.97
N TYR A 189 -1.55 -16.35 12.27
CA TYR A 189 -1.11 -17.67 12.71
C TYR A 189 -1.72 -18.07 14.07
N ALA A 190 -1.93 -17.13 14.99
CA ALA A 190 -2.60 -17.41 16.25
C ALA A 190 -4.11 -17.63 16.04
N GLY A 191 -4.74 -16.91 15.10
CA GLY A 191 -6.18 -16.99 14.83
C GLY A 191 -6.60 -17.99 13.76
N LEU A 192 -5.76 -18.98 13.42
CA LEU A 192 -6.00 -19.94 12.32
C LEU A 192 -7.38 -20.62 12.41
N GLN A 193 -7.79 -21.00 13.62
CA GLN A 193 -9.07 -21.68 13.84
C GLN A 193 -10.26 -20.81 13.42
N ILE A 194 -10.31 -19.55 13.89
CA ILE A 194 -11.38 -18.61 13.53
C ILE A 194 -11.34 -18.27 12.04
N ILE A 195 -10.14 -18.10 11.45
CA ILE A 195 -10.01 -17.85 10.02
C ILE A 195 -10.58 -19.03 9.22
N ARG A 196 -10.30 -20.27 9.61
CA ARG A 196 -10.86 -21.47 8.97
C ARG A 196 -12.38 -21.54 9.12
N GLU A 197 -12.91 -21.19 10.29
CA GLU A 197 -14.36 -21.13 10.51
C GLU A 197 -15.02 -20.08 9.60
N LEU A 198 -14.45 -18.89 9.47
CA LEU A 198 -14.91 -17.85 8.55
C LEU A 198 -14.86 -18.35 7.09
N MET A 199 -13.77 -19.00 6.68
CA MET A 199 -13.65 -19.57 5.33
C MET A 199 -14.77 -20.56 5.03
N VAL A 200 -15.02 -21.52 5.93
CA VAL A 200 -16.07 -22.53 5.77
C VAL A 200 -17.45 -21.87 5.73
N ALA A 201 -17.75 -20.99 6.69
CA ALA A 201 -19.04 -20.32 6.77
C ALA A 201 -19.28 -19.36 5.58
N SER A 202 -18.23 -18.77 5.00
CA SER A 202 -18.35 -17.87 3.84
C SER A 202 -18.99 -18.59 2.64
N MET A 203 -18.74 -19.89 2.48
CA MET A 203 -19.15 -20.69 1.31
C MET A 203 -18.78 -20.01 -0.03
N GLY A 204 -17.68 -19.26 -0.07
CA GLY A 204 -17.22 -18.52 -1.25
C GLY A 204 -18.02 -17.26 -1.60
N ARG A 205 -18.99 -16.85 -0.77
CA ARG A 205 -19.79 -15.62 -0.97
C ARG A 205 -18.98 -14.34 -0.74
N ILE A 206 -17.93 -14.44 0.08
CA ILE A 206 -16.99 -13.37 0.38
C ILE A 206 -15.58 -13.94 0.49
N THR A 207 -14.58 -13.19 0.07
CA THR A 207 -13.18 -13.63 0.18
C THR A 207 -12.67 -13.33 1.59
N ILE A 208 -12.20 -14.33 2.32
CA ILE A 208 -11.51 -14.12 3.60
C ILE A 208 -10.00 -14.00 3.34
N VAL A 209 -9.39 -12.95 3.88
CA VAL A 209 -7.99 -12.56 3.63
C VAL A 209 -7.24 -12.57 4.96
N PRO A 210 -6.44 -13.60 5.25
CA PRO A 210 -5.59 -13.63 6.43
C PRO A 210 -4.63 -12.44 6.45
N ALA A 211 -4.48 -11.82 7.61
CA ALA A 211 -3.66 -10.63 7.81
C ALA A 211 -3.04 -10.59 9.22
N SER A 212 -2.08 -9.69 9.41
CA SER A 212 -1.29 -9.51 10.64
C SER A 212 -0.22 -10.59 10.87
N GLY A 213 1.05 -10.17 10.88
CA GLY A 213 2.18 -11.01 11.24
C GLY A 213 2.58 -12.08 10.21
N ILE A 214 2.05 -12.02 8.99
CA ILE A 214 2.39 -12.95 7.90
C ILE A 214 3.80 -12.64 7.36
N ASN A 215 4.64 -13.67 7.28
CA ASN A 215 6.02 -13.62 6.80
C ASN A 215 6.36 -14.88 5.99
N SER A 216 7.58 -14.96 5.45
CA SER A 216 8.04 -16.08 4.64
C SER A 216 7.93 -17.45 5.34
N ASP A 217 8.05 -17.46 6.67
CA ASP A 217 8.23 -18.67 7.45
C ASP A 217 6.88 -19.25 7.88
N ASN A 218 5.85 -18.41 8.03
CA ASN A 218 4.52 -18.83 8.46
C ASN A 218 3.46 -18.81 7.36
N LEU A 219 3.74 -18.26 6.16
CA LEU A 219 2.76 -18.22 5.07
C LEU A 219 2.27 -19.61 4.67
N GLY A 220 3.17 -20.57 4.45
CA GLY A 220 2.80 -21.93 4.02
C GLY A 220 1.80 -22.60 4.96
N PRO A 221 2.12 -22.73 6.27
CA PRO A 221 1.20 -23.26 7.27
C PRO A 221 -0.15 -22.51 7.33
N ILE A 222 -0.16 -21.18 7.18
CA ILE A 222 -1.42 -20.40 7.17
C ILE A 222 -2.28 -20.82 5.98
N LEU A 223 -1.71 -20.93 4.80
CA LEU A 223 -2.44 -21.30 3.58
C LEU A 223 -2.94 -22.74 3.65
N GLU A 224 -2.10 -23.69 4.09
CA GLU A 224 -2.46 -25.11 4.23
C GLU A 224 -3.63 -25.30 5.21
N VAL A 225 -3.62 -24.62 6.35
CA VAL A 225 -4.66 -24.79 7.39
C VAL A 225 -5.98 -24.12 7.02
N THR A 226 -5.91 -22.93 6.41
CA THR A 226 -7.08 -22.07 6.15
C THR A 226 -7.68 -22.27 4.76
N GLY A 227 -6.90 -22.72 3.79
CA GLY A 227 -7.30 -22.77 2.38
C GLY A 227 -7.40 -21.40 1.70
N ALA A 228 -6.81 -20.36 2.29
CA ALA A 228 -6.88 -19.00 1.76
C ALA A 228 -6.24 -18.88 0.37
N ARG A 229 -6.89 -18.13 -0.52
CA ARG A 229 -6.39 -17.81 -1.88
C ARG A 229 -5.81 -16.41 -2.01
N GLU A 230 -6.14 -15.55 -1.06
CA GLU A 230 -5.59 -14.20 -0.94
C GLU A 230 -5.02 -14.04 0.47
N PHE A 231 -3.94 -13.26 0.60
CA PHE A 231 -3.34 -12.95 1.89
C PHE A 231 -2.75 -11.54 1.87
N HIS A 232 -2.62 -10.96 3.05
CA HIS A 232 -2.18 -9.58 3.22
C HIS A 232 -0.91 -9.48 4.07
N VAL A 233 0.09 -8.77 3.55
CA VAL A 233 1.41 -8.58 4.18
C VAL A 233 1.82 -7.10 4.13
N SER A 234 2.82 -6.72 4.93
CA SER A 234 3.42 -5.38 4.85
C SER A 234 4.72 -5.35 4.04
N GLY A 235 5.53 -6.40 4.14
CA GLY A 235 6.85 -6.49 3.48
C GLY A 235 7.83 -5.38 3.88
N ARG A 236 7.55 -4.64 4.97
CA ARG A 236 8.34 -3.46 5.38
C ARG A 236 9.60 -3.84 6.12
N VAL A 237 10.66 -3.09 5.86
CA VAL A 237 11.93 -3.14 6.58
C VAL A 237 12.27 -1.76 7.14
N PRO A 238 12.93 -1.68 8.31
CA PRO A 238 13.40 -0.42 8.85
C PRO A 238 14.62 0.08 8.07
N LEU A 239 14.65 1.38 7.77
CA LEU A 239 15.80 2.10 7.22
C LEU A 239 16.19 3.18 8.23
N LYS A 240 17.40 3.09 8.75
CA LYS A 240 17.94 4.07 9.70
C LYS A 240 18.42 5.32 8.98
N ILE A 241 18.03 6.48 9.49
CA ILE A 241 18.51 7.78 9.03
C ILE A 241 19.88 8.03 9.66
N SER A 242 20.95 7.86 8.88
CA SER A 242 22.31 7.89 9.41
C SER A 242 22.91 9.29 9.59
N TRP A 243 22.36 10.31 8.92
CA TRP A 243 22.91 11.67 8.94
C TRP A 243 22.39 12.51 10.12
N ASN A 244 21.26 12.12 10.70
CA ASN A 244 20.61 12.87 11.76
C ASN A 244 21.11 12.36 13.13
N GLN A 245 21.84 13.21 13.85
CA GLN A 245 22.26 12.96 15.24
C GLN A 245 21.52 13.88 16.24
N SER A 246 20.41 14.49 15.78
CA SER A 246 19.62 15.42 16.59
C SER A 246 18.95 14.71 17.76
N LYS A 247 18.87 15.39 18.91
CA LYS A 247 18.07 14.93 20.07
C LYS A 247 16.60 15.38 19.98
N CYS A 248 16.24 16.11 18.91
CA CYS A 248 14.89 16.61 18.71
C CYS A 248 13.92 15.45 18.47
N LYS A 249 12.76 15.50 19.13
CA LYS A 249 11.66 14.55 19.00
C LYS A 249 10.52 15.21 18.24
N MET A 250 10.05 14.59 17.16
CA MET A 250 8.93 15.12 16.37
C MET A 250 7.58 14.61 16.88
N GLY A 251 7.56 13.44 17.49
CA GLY A 251 6.38 12.85 18.10
C GLY A 251 6.72 11.81 19.15
N THR A 252 5.78 10.89 19.37
CA THR A 252 5.95 9.78 20.32
C THR A 252 6.75 8.60 19.73
N GLY A 253 6.97 8.58 18.42
CA GLY A 253 7.63 7.51 17.68
C GLY A 253 9.16 7.54 17.70
N ASP A 254 9.73 6.61 16.93
CA ASP A 254 11.15 6.59 16.56
C ASP A 254 11.35 7.49 15.33
N ASP A 255 12.05 8.61 15.52
CA ASP A 255 12.31 9.61 14.48
C ASP A 255 13.54 9.25 13.62
N ASP A 256 14.32 8.24 14.03
CA ASP A 256 15.57 7.83 13.36
C ASP A 256 15.34 6.70 12.36
N THR A 257 14.13 6.17 12.28
CA THR A 257 13.78 5.03 11.42
C THR A 257 12.60 5.37 10.52
N ILE A 258 12.79 5.21 9.21
CA ILE A 258 11.66 5.13 8.27
C ILE A 258 11.41 3.68 7.91
N TYR A 259 10.17 3.35 7.61
CA TYR A 259 9.80 2.02 7.12
C TYR A 259 9.51 2.08 5.63
N VAL A 260 10.09 1.14 4.87
CA VAL A 260 9.87 1.04 3.42
C VAL A 260 9.61 -0.42 3.07
N THR A 261 8.68 -0.69 2.16
CA THR A 261 8.47 -2.03 1.63
C THR A 261 9.69 -2.48 0.83
N SER A 262 10.24 -3.64 1.18
CA SER A 262 11.41 -4.23 0.50
C SER A 262 10.96 -5.09 -0.68
N TYR A 263 11.54 -4.82 -1.85
CA TYR A 263 11.39 -5.68 -3.04
C TYR A 263 11.73 -7.15 -2.73
N ASP A 264 12.89 -7.39 -2.10
CA ASP A 264 13.37 -8.75 -1.83
C ASP A 264 12.44 -9.53 -0.90
N VAL A 265 11.89 -8.85 0.12
CA VAL A 265 10.92 -9.46 1.04
C VAL A 265 9.65 -9.85 0.30
N VAL A 266 9.12 -8.95 -0.55
CA VAL A 266 7.92 -9.22 -1.34
C VAL A 266 8.16 -10.36 -2.34
N ALA A 267 9.30 -10.36 -3.04
CA ALA A 267 9.67 -11.41 -4.00
C ALA A 267 9.82 -12.80 -3.35
N ARG A 268 10.28 -12.87 -2.08
CA ARG A 268 10.37 -14.15 -1.34
C ARG A 268 9.02 -14.80 -1.11
N PHE A 269 7.94 -14.03 -0.92
CA PHE A 269 6.60 -14.60 -0.81
C PHE A 269 6.20 -15.34 -2.08
N CYS A 270 6.48 -14.75 -3.25
CA CYS A 270 6.25 -15.41 -4.54
C CYS A 270 7.03 -16.73 -4.66
N GLY A 271 8.29 -16.76 -4.22
CA GLY A 271 9.10 -17.99 -4.23
C GLY A 271 8.58 -19.08 -3.26
N ASN A 272 7.99 -18.69 -2.14
CA ASN A 272 7.44 -19.65 -1.16
C ASN A 272 6.09 -20.23 -1.60
N ILE A 273 5.26 -19.47 -2.29
CA ILE A 273 4.00 -19.97 -2.89
C ILE A 273 4.29 -21.15 -3.83
N VAL A 274 5.35 -21.04 -4.65
CA VAL A 274 5.78 -22.13 -5.57
C VAL A 274 6.14 -23.41 -4.82
N LYS A 275 6.71 -23.32 -3.61
CA LYS A 275 7.11 -24.50 -2.83
C LYS A 275 5.92 -25.22 -2.18
N VAL A 276 4.91 -24.48 -1.73
CA VAL A 276 3.71 -25.06 -1.11
C VAL A 276 2.90 -25.80 -2.17
N GLU A 277 2.66 -25.18 -3.32
CA GLU A 277 1.90 -25.81 -4.42
C GLU A 277 2.72 -26.90 -5.15
N GLY A 278 4.06 -26.85 -5.08
CA GLY A 278 4.94 -27.93 -5.58
C GLY A 278 4.80 -29.25 -4.80
N LYS A 279 4.50 -29.18 -3.50
CA LYS A 279 4.27 -30.38 -2.67
C LYS A 279 2.97 -31.11 -2.99
N GLU A 280 1.90 -30.38 -3.33
CA GLU A 280 0.63 -31.02 -3.76
C GLU A 280 0.81 -31.83 -5.06
N LYS A 281 1.77 -31.48 -5.91
CA LYS A 281 2.09 -32.24 -7.12
C LYS A 281 3.00 -33.44 -6.89
N GLU A 282 3.82 -33.46 -5.82
CA GLU A 282 4.69 -34.60 -5.52
C GLU A 282 3.96 -35.78 -4.84
N GLU A 283 2.82 -35.57 -4.17
CA GLU A 283 2.08 -36.66 -3.51
C GLU A 283 1.17 -37.49 -4.45
N THR A 284 1.18 -37.22 -5.76
CA THR A 284 0.46 -38.04 -6.77
C THR A 284 1.35 -38.50 -7.91
N SER A 285 2.56 -39.00 -7.62
CA SER A 285 3.37 -39.69 -8.63
C SER A 285 4.40 -40.64 -7.99
N ASN A 286 3.93 -41.77 -7.47
CA ASN A 286 4.78 -42.95 -7.39
C ASN A 286 4.93 -43.53 -8.81
N ASP A 287 5.95 -43.12 -9.56
CA ASP A 287 6.88 -44.01 -10.28
C ASP A 287 7.95 -43.21 -11.06
N TRP A 288 9.10 -43.86 -11.20
CA TRP A 288 10.15 -43.69 -12.20
C TRP A 288 11.37 -42.78 -11.95
N LYS A 289 12.50 -43.50 -11.84
CA LYS A 289 13.91 -43.13 -11.98
C LYS A 289 14.20 -42.12 -13.10
N GLY A 290 14.95 -41.05 -12.79
CA GLY A 290 15.68 -40.30 -13.81
C GLY A 290 16.21 -38.94 -13.32
N LYS A 291 17.53 -38.83 -13.15
CA LYS A 291 18.25 -37.58 -12.87
C LYS A 291 17.88 -36.45 -13.84
N ARG A 292 17.67 -35.25 -13.32
CA ARG A 292 18.24 -33.99 -13.84
C ARG A 292 18.22 -32.91 -12.76
N VAL A 293 19.41 -32.52 -12.29
CA VAL A 293 19.63 -31.34 -11.44
C VAL A 293 19.70 -30.13 -12.36
N LEU A 294 18.75 -29.20 -12.22
CA LEU A 294 18.82 -27.89 -12.86
C LEU A 294 19.40 -26.90 -11.84
N SER A 295 20.65 -26.51 -12.07
CA SER A 295 21.29 -25.39 -11.38
C SER A 295 20.70 -24.08 -11.89
N ILE A 296 20.11 -23.28 -11.01
CA ILE A 296 19.68 -21.91 -11.34
C ILE A 296 20.83 -20.99 -10.94
N ASP A 297 21.49 -20.41 -11.94
CA ASP A 297 22.55 -19.42 -11.77
C ASP A 297 21.93 -18.07 -11.37
N GLY A 298 22.49 -17.47 -10.31
CA GLY A 298 22.00 -16.27 -9.66
C GLY A 298 22.77 -15.04 -10.11
N SER A 299 22.27 -14.36 -11.14
CA SER A 299 22.83 -13.07 -11.56
C SER A 299 21.83 -12.24 -12.37
N TYR A 300 20.91 -11.54 -11.69
CA TYR A 300 20.24 -10.37 -12.26
C TYR A 300 20.02 -9.30 -11.19
N ALA A 301 20.93 -8.33 -11.15
CA ALA A 301 20.78 -7.07 -10.43
C ALA A 301 21.36 -5.92 -11.28
N LEU A 302 20.66 -4.79 -11.24
CA LEU A 302 20.94 -3.47 -11.83
C LEU A 302 20.57 -3.19 -13.30
N ALA A 303 19.48 -2.42 -13.47
CA ALA A 303 19.48 -1.16 -14.24
C ALA A 303 18.27 -0.30 -13.84
N VAL A 304 18.48 0.94 -13.37
CA VAL A 304 17.41 1.93 -13.16
C VAL A 304 17.88 3.31 -13.64
N VAL A 305 16.90 4.08 -14.13
CA VAL A 305 16.86 5.53 -14.40
C VAL A 305 17.37 5.97 -15.78
N ASN A 306 16.51 5.88 -16.81
CA ASN A 306 16.35 6.99 -17.77
C ASN A 306 15.00 6.91 -18.53
N ARG A 307 14.00 7.69 -18.11
CA ARG A 307 12.93 8.30 -18.94
C ARG A 307 11.88 9.00 -18.04
N LEU A 308 12.24 10.17 -17.53
CA LEU A 308 11.27 11.18 -17.10
C LEU A 308 11.83 12.55 -17.48
N CYS A 309 11.86 12.80 -18.79
CA CYS A 309 12.02 14.14 -19.38
C CYS A 309 11.60 13.97 -20.84
N HIS A 310 10.30 13.95 -21.16
CA HIS A 310 9.71 14.36 -22.44
C HIS A 310 8.18 14.17 -22.32
N ALA A 311 7.52 15.08 -21.61
CA ALA A 311 6.15 15.45 -21.96
C ALA A 311 6.26 16.66 -22.91
N PRO A 312 5.62 16.64 -24.09
CA PRO A 312 5.58 17.81 -24.94
C PRO A 312 4.70 18.89 -24.30
N LEU A 313 5.31 20.04 -24.03
CA LEU A 313 4.64 21.31 -23.72
C LEU A 313 4.03 21.87 -25.01
N ASP A 314 2.76 21.59 -25.27
CA ASP A 314 1.94 22.48 -26.10
C ASP A 314 1.31 23.52 -25.15
N ILE A 315 1.92 24.70 -25.07
CA ILE A 315 1.30 26.02 -24.82
C ILE A 315 2.39 27.08 -25.10
N MET A 316 2.36 27.61 -26.31
CA MET A 316 2.94 28.89 -26.75
C MET A 316 1.98 29.35 -27.86
N ALA A 317 1.50 30.57 -28.01
CA ALA A 317 1.94 31.86 -27.49
C ALA A 317 0.80 32.86 -27.68
N GLN A 318 0.74 33.89 -26.83
CA GLN A 318 0.44 35.27 -27.20
C GLN A 318 0.57 36.15 -25.95
N GLY A 319 1.53 37.07 -25.94
CA GLY A 319 1.71 38.01 -24.83
C GLY A 319 3.14 38.51 -24.68
N SER A 320 3.57 39.37 -25.59
CA SER A 320 4.81 40.15 -25.52
C SER A 320 4.89 41.01 -24.25
N PHE A 321 6.01 40.98 -23.51
CA PHE A 321 6.40 42.10 -22.65
C PHE A 321 7.91 42.33 -22.66
N LYS A 322 8.28 43.61 -22.86
CA LYS A 322 9.64 44.13 -23.04
C LYS A 322 10.40 44.16 -21.71
N VAL A 323 11.70 43.84 -21.80
CA VAL A 323 12.69 44.03 -20.73
C VAL A 323 13.11 45.50 -20.69
N GLY A 324 12.97 46.14 -19.52
CA GLY A 324 13.55 47.44 -19.20
C GLY A 324 14.57 47.31 -18.07
N THR A 325 15.80 47.74 -18.32
CA THR A 325 16.92 47.73 -17.39
C THR A 325 17.00 49.02 -16.58
N SER A 326 17.13 48.95 -15.25
CA SER A 326 17.84 49.98 -14.47
C SER A 326 18.31 49.46 -13.10
N ARG A 327 19.52 49.87 -12.73
CA ARG A 327 20.30 49.51 -11.54
C ARG A 327 19.70 49.96 -10.19
N ALA A 328 20.15 49.28 -9.14
CA ALA A 328 19.83 49.36 -7.70
C ALA A 328 20.06 50.73 -7.01
N PRO A 329 19.62 50.87 -5.75
CA PRO A 329 20.59 50.71 -4.65
C PRO A 329 20.08 49.95 -3.41
N THR A 330 21.05 49.36 -2.68
CA THR A 330 20.95 48.71 -1.37
C THR A 330 20.50 49.65 -0.23
N PRO A 331 19.93 49.10 0.85
CA PRO A 331 20.37 49.52 2.19
C PRO A 331 20.62 48.37 3.19
N SER A 332 21.44 48.73 4.17
CA SER A 332 22.07 47.97 5.27
C SER A 332 21.11 47.57 6.42
N PRO A 333 21.54 46.71 7.37
CA PRO A 333 20.67 46.05 8.33
C PRO A 333 20.61 46.80 9.68
N THR A 334 19.43 47.05 10.23
CA THR A 334 19.26 47.23 11.69
C THR A 334 17.86 46.86 12.21
N ARG A 335 17.90 46.07 13.29
CA ARG A 335 17.03 46.06 14.49
C ARG A 335 15.53 45.73 14.37
N GLY A 336 15.22 44.51 14.83
CA GLY A 336 14.29 44.22 15.94
C GLY A 336 12.97 45.00 16.03
N GLY A 337 11.88 44.32 15.70
CA GLY A 337 10.52 44.74 16.03
C GLY A 337 9.58 43.54 16.09
N VAL A 338 9.15 43.18 17.29
CA VAL A 338 8.11 42.18 17.59
C VAL A 338 6.77 42.73 17.10
N ILE A 339 6.05 41.99 16.26
CA ILE A 339 4.67 42.33 15.88
C ILE A 339 3.73 41.45 16.69
N GLN A 340 3.09 42.06 17.70
CA GLN A 340 1.91 41.51 18.38
C GLN A 340 0.69 41.65 17.45
N ILE A 341 -0.02 40.54 17.24
CA ILE A 341 -1.33 40.51 16.60
C ILE A 341 -2.38 40.62 17.71
N ARG A 342 -3.21 41.67 17.68
CA ARG A 342 -4.46 41.72 18.45
C ARG A 342 -5.62 41.40 17.50
N PRO A 343 -6.58 40.55 17.89
CA PRO A 343 -7.87 40.47 17.23
C PRO A 343 -8.68 41.72 17.61
N ASP A 344 -9.60 42.17 16.77
CA ASP A 344 -10.95 42.60 17.15
C ASP A 344 -11.69 43.30 15.98
N THR A 345 -12.99 43.00 15.91
CA THR A 345 -14.09 43.71 15.24
C THR A 345 -14.33 43.51 13.72
N TRP A 346 -15.26 42.59 13.42
CA TRP A 346 -16.20 42.74 12.31
C TRP A 346 -17.56 43.10 12.92
N GLY A 347 -17.96 44.37 12.77
CA GLY A 347 -19.32 44.86 12.96
C GLY A 347 -19.96 45.02 11.59
N GLY A 348 -21.23 44.60 11.46
CA GLY A 348 -22.01 44.75 10.24
C GLY A 348 -22.57 46.16 10.04
N GLU A 349 -23.03 46.42 8.82
CA GLU A 349 -24.34 46.99 8.45
C GLU A 349 -24.35 47.30 6.95
N ASN A 350 -25.21 46.61 6.20
CA ASN A 350 -26.33 47.19 5.42
C ASN A 350 -27.13 46.09 4.73
#